data_AF-A0A534G2U1-F1
#
_entry.id   AF-A0A534G2U1-F1
#
_cell.length_a   1.000
_cell.length_b   1.000
_cell.length_c   1.000
_cell.angle_alpha   90.00
_cell.angle_beta   90.00
_cell.angle_gamma   90.00
#
_symmetry.space_group_name_H-M   'P 1'
#
loop_
_entity.id
_entity.type
_entity.pdbx_description
1 polymer ?
#
loop_
_entity_poly.entity_id
_entity_poly.type
_entity_poly.pdbx_seq_one_letter_code
_entity_poly.pdbx_strand_id
1 'polypeptide(L)'
;MLEIARRVIWFEPPEKALADPVQFMAYALTYAVHEDMRIIRRYLSDDDLREALDCAPPGIIDPRSWAYWNSKMGRYPAPPMPVRRFGSADDLGVG
;
A
#
# COMPACT_ATOMS: atom_id res chain seq x y z
N MET A 1 10.00 1.71 13.39
CA MET A 1 9.79 1.67 11.93
C MET A 1 10.69 0.64 11.26
N LEU A 2 12.01 0.64 11.43
CA LEU A 2 12.91 -0.35 10.80
C LEU A 2 12.52 -1.81 11.06
N GLU A 3 12.20 -2.17 12.30
CA GLU A 3 11.77 -3.54 12.63
C GLU A 3 10.46 -3.94 11.97
N ILE A 4 9.54 -2.99 11.81
CA ILE A 4 8.27 -3.24 11.09
C ILE A 4 8.59 -3.46 9.62
N ALA A 5 9.42 -2.60 9.01
CA ALA A 5 9.84 -2.73 7.61
C ALA A 5 10.49 -4.08 7.32
N ARG A 6 11.39 -4.58 8.18
CA ARG A 6 11.97 -5.93 8.04
C ARG A 6 10.93 -7.05 8.00
N ARG A 7 9.81 -6.89 8.73
CA ARG A 7 8.74 -7.89 8.80
C ARG A 7 7.79 -7.79 7.61
N VAL A 8 7.35 -6.58 7.27
CA VAL A 8 6.35 -6.38 6.20
C VAL A 8 6.94 -6.48 4.80
N ILE A 9 8.21 -6.10 4.64
CA ILE A 9 8.97 -6.20 3.40
C ILE A 9 10.29 -6.91 3.69
N TRP A 10 10.23 -8.24 3.78
CA TRP A 10 11.34 -9.10 4.17
C TRP A 10 12.40 -9.33 3.08
N PHE A 11 12.10 -8.96 1.84
CA PHE A 11 12.94 -9.22 0.66
C PHE A 11 13.84 -8.04 0.26
N GLU A 12 13.78 -6.91 0.97
CA GLU A 12 14.67 -5.77 0.73
C GLU A 12 15.17 -5.14 2.04
N PRO A 13 16.26 -4.34 2.02
CA PRO A 13 16.74 -3.65 3.22
C PRO A 13 15.66 -2.72 3.79
N PRO A 14 15.44 -2.68 5.11
CA PRO A 14 14.37 -1.88 5.70
C PRO A 14 14.54 -0.38 5.48
N GLU A 15 15.77 0.11 5.33
CA GLU A 15 16.05 1.50 4.97
C GLU A 15 15.55 1.83 3.55
N LYS A 16 15.69 0.86 2.62
CA LYS A 16 15.17 0.98 1.26
C LYS A 16 13.65 0.89 1.23
N ALA A 17 13.08 -0.04 1.98
CA ALA A 17 11.63 -0.17 2.13
C ALA A 17 10.98 1.13 2.65
N LEU A 18 11.59 1.76 3.66
CA LEU A 18 11.10 3.03 4.20
C LEU A 18 11.36 4.24 3.30
N ALA A 19 12.23 4.13 2.30
CA ALA A 19 12.48 5.20 1.34
C ALA A 19 11.32 5.39 0.35
N ASP A 20 10.44 4.40 0.20
CA ASP A 20 9.17 4.49 -0.52
C ASP A 20 7.99 4.29 0.45
N PRO A 21 7.47 5.38 1.06
CA PRO A 21 6.40 5.29 2.04
C PRO A 21 5.11 4.70 1.49
N VAL A 22 4.80 4.91 0.20
CA VAL A 22 3.57 4.40 -0.43
C VAL A 22 3.67 2.88 -0.57
N GLN A 23 4.78 2.37 -1.10
CA GLN A 23 5.02 0.94 -1.19
C GLN A 23 5.04 0.30 0.21
N PHE A 24 5.78 0.91 1.16
CA PHE A 24 5.81 0.45 2.54
C PHE A 24 4.40 0.34 3.14
N MET A 25 3.57 1.36 2.95
CA MET A 25 2.20 1.35 3.46
C MET A 25 1.33 0.30 2.77
N ALA A 26 1.48 0.08 1.47
CA ALA A 26 0.76 -1.00 0.78
C ALA A 26 1.10 -2.37 1.41
N TYR A 27 2.38 -2.66 1.65
CA TYR A 27 2.78 -3.89 2.35
C TYR A 27 2.31 -3.93 3.81
N ALA A 28 2.36 -2.81 4.53
CA ALA A 28 1.89 -2.75 5.91
C ALA A 28 0.38 -3.00 6.01
N LEU A 29 -0.43 -2.44 5.12
CA LEU A 29 -1.87 -2.67 5.08
C LEU A 29 -2.22 -4.15 4.82
N THR A 30 -1.33 -4.90 4.17
CA THR A 30 -1.52 -6.32 3.87
C THR A 30 -0.96 -7.25 4.95
N TYR A 31 0.25 -6.97 5.44
CA TYR A 31 1.01 -7.93 6.23
C TYR A 31 1.30 -7.49 7.67
N ALA A 32 1.12 -6.21 8.02
CA ALA A 32 1.40 -5.74 9.37
C ALA A 32 0.42 -6.37 10.37
N VAL A 33 0.96 -6.86 11.48
CA VAL A 33 0.11 -7.31 12.60
C VAL A 33 -0.47 -6.12 13.35
N HIS A 34 -1.44 -6.38 14.23
CA HIS A 34 -2.12 -5.32 15.00
C HIS A 34 -1.14 -4.42 15.77
N GLU A 35 -0.09 -5.00 16.36
CA GLU A 35 0.94 -4.29 17.13
C GLU A 35 1.77 -3.36 16.25
N ASP A 36 2.16 -3.81 15.05
CA ASP A 36 2.87 -3.02 14.05
C ASP A 36 2.00 -1.84 13.60
N MET A 37 0.72 -2.10 13.29
CA MET A 37 -0.19 -1.03 12.88
C MET A 37 -0.46 -0.02 13.98
N ARG A 38 -0.49 -0.44 15.25
CA ARG A 38 -0.62 0.49 16.38
C ARG A 38 0.57 1.43 16.48
N ILE A 39 1.77 0.99 16.11
CA ILE A 39 2.96 1.85 16.06
C ILE A 39 2.91 2.77 14.85
N ILE A 40 2.58 2.25 13.66
CA ILE A 40 2.46 3.05 12.43
C ILE A 40 1.43 4.19 12.62
N ARG A 41 0.29 3.90 13.25
CA ARG A 41 -0.78 4.87 13.55
C ARG A 41 -0.40 5.97 14.55
N ARG A 42 0.77 5.90 15.18
CA ARG A 42 1.29 7.04 15.97
C ARG A 42 1.86 8.16 15.10
N TYR A 43 2.19 7.85 13.84
CA TYR A 43 2.82 8.77 12.90
C TYR A 43 1.90 9.16 11.75
N LEU A 44 0.87 8.36 11.47
CA LEU A 44 -0.04 8.55 10.35
C LEU A 44 -1.47 8.77 10.82
N SER A 45 -2.11 9.78 10.23
CA SER A 45 -3.53 10.08 10.31
C SER A 45 -4.37 9.13 9.45
N ASP A 46 -5.70 9.19 9.59
CA ASP A 46 -6.59 8.48 8.67
C ASP A 46 -6.48 9.01 7.23
N ASP A 47 -6.14 10.29 7.04
CA ASP A 47 -5.97 10.87 5.71
C ASP A 47 -4.71 10.34 5.01
N ASP A 48 -3.62 10.13 5.75
CA ASP A 48 -2.42 9.48 5.20
C ASP A 48 -2.71 8.04 4.76
N LEU A 49 -3.58 7.32 5.49
CA LEU A 49 -4.00 5.98 5.09
C LEU A 49 -4.90 5.99 3.86
N ARG A 50 -5.76 7.01 3.73
CA ARG A 50 -6.57 7.22 2.53
C ARG A 50 -5.68 7.46 1.31
N GLU A 51 -4.68 8.32 1.45
CA GLU A 51 -3.70 8.58 0.39
C GLU A 51 -2.91 7.31 0.02
N ALA A 52 -2.46 6.53 1.01
CA ALA A 52 -1.79 5.27 0.76
C ALA A 52 -2.65 4.25 -0.01
N LEU A 53 -3.96 4.21 0.24
CA LEU A 53 -4.91 3.40 -0.53
C LEU A 53 -5.09 3.93 -1.96
N ASP A 54 -5.13 5.25 -2.13
CA ASP A 54 -5.33 5.90 -3.44
C ASP A 54 -4.09 5.74 -4.34
N CYS A 55 -2.90 5.75 -3.74
CA CYS A 55 -1.61 5.62 -4.42
C CYS A 55 -1.08 4.17 -4.44
N ALA A 56 -1.84 3.19 -3.93
CA ALA A 56 -1.38 1.82 -3.79
C ALA A 56 -0.95 1.21 -5.14
N PRO A 57 0.27 0.62 -5.22
CA PRO A 57 0.69 -0.07 -6.43
C PRO A 57 -0.17 -1.31 -6.72
N PRO A 58 -0.39 -1.65 -8.00
CA PRO A 58 -1.16 -2.84 -8.36
C PRO A 58 -0.46 -4.11 -7.87
N GLY A 59 -1.24 -5.00 -7.26
CA GLY A 59 -0.80 -6.36 -6.90
C GLY A 59 -0.15 -6.52 -5.52
N ILE A 60 -0.03 -5.47 -4.71
CA ILE A 60 0.49 -5.58 -3.34
C ILE A 60 -0.64 -5.87 -2.34
N ILE A 61 -1.69 -5.06 -2.36
CA ILE A 61 -2.81 -5.22 -1.42
C ILE A 61 -3.74 -6.33 -1.91
N ASP A 62 -3.97 -7.36 -1.10
CA ASP A 62 -4.92 -8.43 -1.42
C ASP A 62 -6.39 -7.95 -1.32
N PRO A 63 -7.35 -8.64 -1.98
CA PRO A 63 -8.75 -8.20 -2.00
C PRO A 63 -9.42 -8.07 -0.63
N ARG A 64 -9.06 -8.93 0.33
CA ARG A 64 -9.63 -8.89 1.68
C ARG A 64 -9.11 -7.67 2.44
N SER A 65 -7.80 -7.45 2.38
CA SER A 65 -7.15 -6.29 3.00
C SER A 65 -7.66 -4.99 2.37
N TRP A 66 -7.82 -4.95 1.04
CA TRP A 66 -8.38 -3.81 0.31
C TRP A 66 -9.79 -3.45 0.79
N ALA A 67 -10.69 -4.44 0.86
CA ALA A 67 -12.05 -4.23 1.33
C ALA A 67 -12.11 -3.76 2.79
N TYR A 68 -11.29 -4.38 3.66
CA TYR A 68 -11.23 -4.03 5.08
C TYR A 68 -10.77 -2.59 5.30
N TRP A 69 -9.63 -2.19 4.72
CA TRP A 69 -9.08 -0.86 4.96
C TRP A 69 -9.92 0.24 4.32
N ASN A 70 -10.45 0.03 3.12
CA ASN A 70 -11.37 0.99 2.51
C ASN A 70 -12.63 1.18 3.38
N SER A 71 -13.26 0.10 3.83
CA SER A 71 -14.40 0.17 4.75
C SER A 71 -14.04 0.91 6.04
N LYS A 72 -12.90 0.58 6.65
CA LYS A 72 -12.41 1.25 7.86
C LYS A 72 -12.17 2.74 7.67
N MET A 73 -11.77 3.17 6.47
CA MET A 73 -11.58 4.58 6.09
C MET A 73 -12.86 5.29 5.63
N GLY A 74 -14.02 4.63 5.75
CA GLY A 74 -15.34 5.19 5.39
C GLY A 74 -15.68 5.08 3.90
N ARG A 75 -14.98 4.23 3.15
CA ARG A 75 -15.18 4.02 1.70
C ARG A 75 -15.93 2.71 1.47
N TYR A 76 -17.26 2.79 1.43
CA TYR A 76 -18.14 1.63 1.18
C TYR A 76 -19.18 1.95 0.08
N PRO A 77 -19.30 1.11 -0.97
CA PRO A 77 -18.46 -0.07 -1.24
C PRO A 77 -17.00 0.33 -1.50
N ALA A 78 -16.08 -0.61 -1.28
CA ALA A 78 -14.67 -0.36 -1.58
C ALA A 78 -14.51 -0.04 -3.09
N PRO A 79 -13.67 0.94 -3.46
CA PRO A 79 -13.40 1.25 -4.86
C PRO A 79 -12.74 0.05 -5.58
N PRO A 80 -12.69 0.03 -6.92
CA PRO A 80 -11.96 -0.98 -7.66
C PRO A 80 -10.47 -1.01 -7.25
N MET A 81 -9.88 -2.20 -7.22
CA MET A 81 -8.45 -2.35 -6.92
C MET A 81 -7.57 -1.76 -8.03
N PRO A 82 -6.37 -1.26 -7.70
CA PRO A 82 -5.41 -0.80 -8.71
C PRO A 82 -5.04 -1.96 -9.65
N VAL A 83 -5.07 -1.67 -10.95
CA VAL A 83 -4.73 -2.63 -12.01
C VAL A 83 -3.43 -2.22 -12.68
N ARG A 84 -2.61 -3.23 -13.04
CA ARG A 84 -1.40 -3.00 -13.82
C ARG A 84 -1.79 -2.47 -15.20
N ARG A 85 -1.24 -1.32 -15.58
CA ARG A 85 -1.37 -0.75 -16.93
C ARG A 85 -0.08 -1.04 -17.69
N PHE A 86 -0.20 -1.63 -18.87
CA PHE A 86 0.87 -1.66 -19.87
C PHE A 86 0.61 -0.48 -20.81
N GLY A 87 1.63 0.32 -21.11
CA GLY A 87 1.49 1.37 -22.13
C GLY A 87 1.05 0.73 -23.45
N SER A 88 0.07 1.33 -24.13
CA SER A 88 -0.36 0.87 -25.45
C SER A 88 0.79 1.10 -26.44
N ALA A 89 0.91 0.23 -27.45
CA ALA A 89 1.95 0.35 -28.49
C ALA A 89 1.94 1.70 -29.24
N ASP A 90 0.82 2.42 -29.21
CA ASP A 90 0.66 3.75 -29.81
C ASP A 90 1.53 4.85 -29.15
N ASP A 91 2.01 4.64 -27.92
CA ASP A 91 2.92 5.57 -27.24
C ASP A 91 4.37 5.46 -27.73
N LEU A 92 4.72 4.42 -28.51
CA LEU A 92 6.10 4.19 -28.99
C LEU A 92 6.36 4.73 -30.41
N GLY A 93 5.39 5.40 -31.05
CA GLY A 93 5.63 6.12 -32.30
C GLY A 93 6.23 5.27 -33.43
N VAL A 94 5.90 3.98 -33.49
CA VAL A 94 6.28 3.11 -34.61
C VAL A 94 5.04 2.88 -35.46
N GLY A 95 4.79 3.82 -36.36
CA GLY A 95 3.88 3.70 -37.51
C GLY A 95 4.67 3.78 -38.81
#